data_AF-A0A950DNI5-F1
#
_entry.id   AF-A0A950DNI5-F1
#
_cell.length_a   1.000
_cell.length_b   1.000
_cell.length_c   1.000
_cell.angle_alpha   90.00
_cell.angle_beta   90.00
_cell.angle_gamma   90.00
#
_symmetry.space_group_name_H-M   'P 1'
#
loop_
_entity.id
_entity.type
_entity.pdbx_description
1 polymer ?
#
loop_
_entity_poly.entity_id
_entity_poly.type
_entity_poly.pdbx_seq_one_letter_code
_entity_poly.pdbx_strand_id
1 'polypeptide(L)' 'MSFFSTAILTRSSAGPAGITHLMDPFPPTPQQQAVIQHRGSNLLVFAGPGTGKTETLARRFASLVAEGV' A
#
# COMPACT_ATOMS: atom_id res chain seq x y z
N MET A 1 -22.25 37.45 26.16
CA MET A 1 -21.10 36.56 26.48
C MET A 1 -21.59 35.13 26.58
N SER A 2 -21.40 34.32 25.54
CA SER A 2 -21.50 32.86 25.64
C SER A 2 -20.69 32.28 24.48
N PHE A 3 -19.57 31.64 24.80
CA PHE A 3 -18.66 31.03 23.85
C PHE A 3 -19.14 29.61 23.55
N PHE A 4 -19.57 29.37 22.30
CA PHE A 4 -19.73 28.02 21.77
C PHE A 4 -18.34 27.43 21.53
N SER A 5 -17.96 26.44 22.34
CA SER A 5 -16.73 25.67 22.16
C SER A 5 -16.94 24.57 21.12
N THR A 6 -16.65 24.86 19.86
CA THR A 6 -16.51 23.85 18.80
C THR A 6 -15.19 23.11 18.98
N ALA A 7 -15.24 21.94 19.62
CA ALA A 7 -14.13 20.99 19.56
C ALA A 7 -14.03 20.46 18.13
N ILE A 8 -13.07 20.98 17.37
CA ILE A 8 -12.70 20.48 16.05
C ILE A 8 -12.14 19.07 16.28
N LEU A 9 -12.95 18.06 15.94
CA LEU A 9 -12.50 16.68 15.86
C LEU A 9 -11.48 16.61 14.71
N THR A 10 -10.20 16.74 15.03
CA THR A 10 -9.12 16.52 14.05
C THR A 10 -9.22 15.09 13.57
N ARG A 11 -9.65 14.91 12.31
CA ARG A 11 -9.69 13.62 11.64
C ARG A 11 -8.24 13.18 11.49
N SER A 12 -7.78 12.27 12.34
CA SER A 12 -6.51 11.57 12.13
C SER A 12 -6.56 10.93 10.74
N SER A 13 -5.84 11.53 9.79
CA SER A 13 -5.76 11.11 8.39
C SER A 13 -4.76 9.98 8.23
N ALA A 14 -4.81 8.97 9.10
CA ALA A 14 -4.20 7.69 8.79
C ALA A 14 -5.01 7.09 7.64
N GLY A 15 -4.64 7.42 6.40
CA GLY A 15 -5.16 6.74 5.23
C GLY A 15 -4.95 5.24 5.38
N PRO A 16 -5.77 4.41 4.72
CA PRO A 16 -5.74 2.95 4.89
C PRO A 16 -4.34 2.35 4.68
N ALA A 17 -3.45 3.02 3.95
CA ALA A 17 -2.06 2.59 3.75
C ALA A 17 -1.21 2.51 5.04
N GLY A 18 -1.40 3.40 6.01
CA GLY A 18 -0.54 3.46 7.21
C GLY A 18 -0.81 2.34 8.23
N ILE A 19 -2.03 1.84 8.26
CA ILE A 19 -2.48 0.78 9.18
C ILE A 19 -2.19 -0.62 8.61
N THR A 20 -2.26 -0.78 7.28
CA THR A 20 -2.04 -2.06 6.61
C THR A 20 -0.65 -2.63 6.87
N HIS A 21 0.41 -1.82 6.83
CA HIS A 21 1.78 -2.34 6.98
C HIS A 21 2.11 -2.81 8.42
N LEU A 22 1.37 -2.34 9.43
CA LEU A 22 1.53 -2.77 10.82
C LEU A 22 0.71 -4.03 11.16
N MET A 23 -0.26 -4.39 10.32
CA MET A 23 -1.18 -5.52 10.49
C MET A 23 -1.01 -6.59 9.39
N ASP A 24 -0.04 -6.45 8.49
CA ASP A 24 0.23 -7.43 7.44
C ASP A 24 1.05 -8.59 8.02
N PRO A 25 0.47 -9.79 8.22
CA PRO A 25 1.18 -10.93 8.78
C PRO A 25 2.31 -11.42 7.87
N PHE A 26 2.32 -11.02 6.60
CA PHE A 26 3.31 -11.42 5.61
C PHE A 26 3.79 -10.19 4.83
N PRO A 27 4.70 -9.38 5.40
CA PRO A 27 5.25 -8.24 4.69
C PRO A 27 6.02 -8.71 3.44
N PRO A 28 6.00 -7.92 2.36
CA PRO A 28 6.66 -8.29 1.12
C PRO A 28 8.18 -8.33 1.33
N THR A 29 8.86 -9.26 0.65
CA THR A 29 10.33 -9.24 0.61
C THR A 29 10.83 -7.99 -0.12
N PRO A 30 12.10 -7.59 0.06
CA PRO A 30 12.67 -6.45 -0.69
C PRO A 30 12.51 -6.58 -2.21
N GLN A 31 12.63 -7.79 -2.75
CA GLN A 31 12.46 -8.07 -4.18
C GLN A 31 11.00 -7.93 -4.61
N GLN A 32 10.05 -8.43 -3.82
CA GLN A 32 8.62 -8.25 -4.09
C GLN A 32 8.22 -6.78 -4.00
N GLN A 33 8.76 -6.05 -3.02
CA GLN A 33 8.53 -4.62 -2.86
C GLN A 33 9.04 -3.82 -4.07
N ALA A 34 10.22 -4.17 -4.61
CA ALA A 34 10.74 -3.56 -5.83
C ALA A 34 9.81 -3.78 -7.05
N VAL A 35 9.20 -4.97 -7.16
CA VAL A 35 8.20 -5.26 -8.20
C VAL A 35 6.93 -4.43 -8.00
N ILE A 36 6.43 -4.35 -6.77
CA ILE A 36 5.22 -3.58 -6.41
C ILE A 36 5.42 -2.09 -6.73
N GLN A 37 6.60 -1.54 -6.44
CA GLN A 37 6.91 -0.12 -6.61
C GLN A 37 7.35 0.25 -8.04
N HIS A 38 7.58 -0.72 -8.94
CA HIS A 38 8.08 -0.42 -10.28
C HIS A 38 7.08 0.38 -11.14
N ARG A 39 7.54 1.48 -11.74
CA ARG A 39 6.79 2.41 -12.61
C ARG A 39 7.60 2.78 -13.86
N GLY A 40 6.93 3.38 -14.85
CA GLY A 40 7.57 4.08 -15.97
C GLY A 40 8.07 3.19 -17.12
N SER A 41 8.00 1.87 -17.00
CA SER A 41 8.38 0.94 -18.06
C SER A 41 7.73 -0.44 -17.89
N ASN A 42 7.84 -1.28 -18.92
CA ASN A 42 7.48 -2.69 -18.83
C ASN A 42 8.47 -3.44 -17.91
N LEU A 43 7.95 -4.39 -17.13
CA LEU A 43 8.73 -5.17 -16.18
C LEU A 43 8.62 -6.67 -16.48
N LEU A 44 9.76 -7.36 -16.55
CA LEU A 44 9.85 -8.82 -16.56
C LEU A 44 10.39 -9.30 -15.21
N VAL A 45 9.69 -10.24 -14.58
CA VAL A 45 10.07 -10.79 -13.26
C VAL A 45 10.26 -12.30 -13.38
N PHE A 46 11.44 -12.78 -12.98
CA PHE A 46 11.70 -14.22 -12.83
C PHE A 46 11.43 -14.64 -11.40
N ALA A 47 10.59 -15.66 -11.21
CA ALA A 47 10.22 -16.13 -9.89
C ALA A 47 9.84 -17.62 -9.89
N GLY A 48 10.49 -18.39 -9.03
CA GLY A 48 10.28 -19.84 -8.90
C GLY A 48 8.88 -20.21 -8.39
N PRO A 49 8.49 -21.50 -8.41
CA PRO A 49 7.24 -21.98 -7.82
C PRO A 49 7.10 -21.54 -6.35
N GLY A 50 5.89 -21.16 -5.92
CA GLY A 50 5.61 -20.82 -4.51
C GLY A 50 6.16 -19.48 -3.99
N THR A 51 6.88 -18.70 -4.80
CA THR A 51 7.53 -17.43 -4.38
C THR A 51 6.59 -16.22 -4.21
N GLY A 52 5.27 -16.44 -4.23
CA GLY A 52 4.29 -15.35 -4.04
C GLY A 52 4.07 -14.45 -5.26
N LYS A 53 4.24 -14.97 -6.49
CA LYS A 53 4.00 -14.22 -7.74
C LYS A 53 2.63 -13.53 -7.78
N THR A 54 1.57 -14.30 -7.51
CA THR A 54 0.19 -13.80 -7.54
C THR A 54 -0.03 -12.71 -6.51
N GLU A 55 0.43 -12.92 -5.27
CA GLU A 55 0.32 -11.94 -4.20
C GLU A 55 1.08 -10.65 -4.52
N THR A 56 2.30 -10.77 -5.05
CA THR A 56 3.11 -9.62 -5.48
C THR A 56 2.40 -8.82 -6.57
N LEU A 57 1.81 -9.49 -7.55
CA LEU A 57 1.07 -8.84 -8.64
C LEU A 57 -0.25 -8.21 -8.15
N ALA A 58 -0.97 -8.85 -7.22
CA ALA A 58 -2.18 -8.31 -6.63
C ALA A 58 -1.90 -7.01 -5.84
N ARG A 59 -0.84 -7.00 -5.01
CA ARG A 59 -0.38 -5.81 -4.30
C ARG A 59 0.08 -4.71 -5.24
N ARG A 60 0.79 -5.07 -6.31
CA ARG A 60 1.18 -4.13 -7.37
C ARG A 60 -0.04 -3.49 -8.01
N PHE A 61 -1.05 -4.29 -8.35
CA PHE A 61 -2.30 -3.78 -8.92
C PHE A 61 -3.00 -2.81 -7.96
N ALA A 62 -3.13 -3.18 -6.68
CA ALA A 62 -3.70 -2.30 -5.66
C ALA A 62 -2.94 -0.97 -5.53
N SER A 63 -1.60 -1.00 -5.59
CA SER A 63 -0.76 0.21 -5.57
C SER A 63 -1.01 1.10 -6.78
N LEU A 64 -1.08 0.53 -7.99
CA LEU A 64 -1.37 1.30 -9.22
C LEU A 64 -2.75 1.95 -9.15
N VAL A 65 -3.77 1.21 -8.72
CA VAL A 65 -5.13 1.73 -8.53
C VAL A 65 -5.17 2.85 -7.49
N ALA A 66 -4.46 2.69 -6.36
CA ALA A 66 -4.39 3.71 -5.32
C ALA A 66 -3.69 5.00 -5.80
N GLU A 67 -2.74 4.87 -6.72
CA GLU A 67 -2.03 5.99 -7.36
C GLU A 67 -2.79 6.58 -8.56
N GLY A 68 -3.84 5.90 -9.05
CA GLY A 68 -4.63 6.34 -10.20
C GLY A 68 -3.95 6.12 -11.56
N VAL A 69 -3.13 5.07 -11.68
CA VAL A 69 -2.40 4.68 -12.90
C VAL A 69 -3.06 3.48 -13.57
#